data_AF-A0A958SCY0-F1
#
_entry.id   AF-A0A958SCY0-F1
#
_cell.length_a   1.000
_cell.length_b   1.000
_cell.length_c   1.000
_cell.angle_alpha   90.00
_cell.angle_beta   90.00
_cell.angle_gamma   90.00
#
_symmetry.space_group_name_H-M   'P 1'
#
loop_
_entity.id
_entity.type
_entity.pdbx_description
1 polymer ?
#
loop_
_entity_poly.entity_id
_entity_poly.type
_entity_poly.pdbx_seq_one_letter_code
_entity_poly.pdbx_strand_id
1 'polypeptide(L)'
;MQIQFIGGVGTVTGSKTILKYKGYSLLIDCGLFQGLKENRLKNWQPFIHDPEKIDAIILTHAHLDHCGYIPRFLAEGYKGEIYCSKATFSLCKIILPDSGYLQEEEARFRNKTKSTKHHPALPLYTEEQAKLSLDSFVTIALHQPFKLGPFSVEYLDAGHILGACSVKITSPEGKSILFSGDLGRYNDLLMTSPENRSPSNYVVMETTYGNRLHSKEDPLKVLKNIL
;
A
#
# COMPACT_ATOMS: atom_id res chain seq x y z
N MET A 1 2.38 -12.80 18.30
CA MET A 1 2.39 -12.03 17.05
C MET A 1 3.71 -12.29 16.36
N GLN A 2 3.67 -12.62 15.07
CA GLN A 2 4.85 -12.83 14.22
C GLN A 2 4.72 -11.91 13.01
N ILE A 3 5.78 -11.17 12.69
CA ILE A 3 5.85 -10.29 11.52
C ILE A 3 6.74 -10.95 10.46
N GLN A 4 6.33 -10.87 9.20
CA GLN A 4 7.13 -11.27 8.06
C GLN A 4 7.10 -10.17 7.00
N PHE A 5 8.26 -9.63 6.66
CA PHE A 5 8.41 -8.64 5.60
C PHE A 5 8.60 -9.33 4.24
N ILE A 6 7.79 -8.94 3.25
CA ILE A 6 7.76 -9.57 1.91
C ILE A 6 8.21 -8.57 0.83
N GLY A 7 7.83 -7.31 0.99
CA GLY A 7 8.25 -6.21 0.12
C GLY A 7 8.49 -4.93 0.91
N GLY A 8 9.05 -3.91 0.27
CA GLY A 8 9.59 -2.74 0.97
C GLY A 8 10.88 -3.03 1.77
N VAL A 9 11.55 -4.17 1.53
CA VAL A 9 12.79 -4.56 2.22
C VAL A 9 13.98 -4.34 1.30
N GLY A 10 14.92 -3.49 1.71
CA GLY A 10 16.06 -3.10 0.88
C GLY A 10 15.65 -2.32 -0.39
N THR A 11 14.40 -1.87 -0.46
CA THR A 11 13.83 -1.09 -1.56
C THR A 11 12.61 -0.31 -1.06
N VAL A 12 12.27 0.79 -1.73
CA VAL A 12 11.15 1.69 -1.32
C VAL A 12 9.79 1.27 -1.87
N THR A 13 9.73 0.18 -2.64
CA THR A 13 8.54 -0.17 -3.42
C THR A 13 8.06 -1.58 -3.16
N GLY A 14 6.78 -1.85 -3.47
CA GLY A 14 6.16 -3.16 -3.31
C GLY A 14 5.81 -3.52 -1.88
N SER A 15 5.50 -2.53 -1.02
CA SER A 15 5.17 -2.70 0.40
C SER A 15 4.18 -3.83 0.62
N LYS A 16 4.62 -4.84 1.40
CA LYS A 16 3.85 -6.03 1.80
C LYS A 16 4.44 -6.58 3.10
N THR A 17 3.66 -6.58 4.16
CA THR A 17 4.06 -7.18 5.45
C THR A 17 2.95 -8.06 5.98
N ILE A 18 3.26 -9.31 6.34
CA ILE A 18 2.29 -10.19 6.98
C ILE A 18 2.45 -10.13 8.50
N LEU A 19 1.33 -9.96 9.20
CA LEU A 19 1.20 -10.10 10.64
C LEU A 19 0.37 -11.35 10.96
N LYS A 20 0.99 -12.34 11.61
CA LYS A 20 0.32 -13.58 12.05
C LYS A 20 0.10 -13.60 13.55
N TYR A 21 -1.07 -14.07 13.97
CA TYR A 21 -1.41 -14.29 15.38
C TYR A 21 -2.50 -15.35 15.54
N LYS A 22 -2.20 -16.41 16.30
CA LYS A 22 -3.13 -17.52 16.63
C LYS A 22 -3.95 -18.03 15.43
N GLY A 23 -3.27 -18.25 14.29
CA GLY A 23 -3.88 -18.75 13.06
C GLY A 23 -4.46 -17.66 12.14
N TYR A 24 -4.64 -16.43 12.61
CA TYR A 24 -5.10 -15.30 11.81
C TYR A 24 -3.92 -14.58 11.15
N SER A 25 -4.05 -14.26 9.86
CA SER A 25 -3.04 -13.63 9.01
C SER A 25 -3.58 -12.34 8.38
N LEU A 26 -3.00 -11.22 8.79
CA LEU A 26 -3.24 -9.91 8.20
C LEU A 26 -2.12 -9.56 7.22
N LEU A 27 -2.48 -9.05 6.05
CA LEU A 27 -1.54 -8.44 5.11
C LEU A 27 -1.64 -6.91 5.22
N ILE A 28 -0.53 -6.26 5.58
CA ILE A 28 -0.40 -4.81 5.66
C ILE A 28 0.23 -4.33 4.36
N ASP A 29 -0.54 -3.54 3.62
CA ASP A 29 -0.32 -3.14 2.24
C ASP A 29 -0.15 -4.30 1.25
N CYS A 30 -0.50 -4.05 0.00
CA CYS A 30 -0.40 -4.99 -1.11
C CYS A 30 0.05 -4.25 -2.38
N GLY A 31 1.29 -3.78 -2.39
CA GLY A 31 1.79 -2.86 -3.40
C GLY A 31 2.59 -3.47 -4.55
N LEU A 32 2.69 -2.76 -5.68
CA LEU A 32 3.56 -3.14 -6.80
C LEU A 32 5.02 -2.77 -6.54
N PHE A 33 5.94 -3.65 -6.95
CA PHE A 33 7.34 -3.27 -7.11
C PHE A 33 7.51 -2.43 -8.39
N GLN A 34 8.03 -1.22 -8.24
CA GLN A 34 8.23 -0.25 -9.32
C GLN A 34 9.72 0.02 -9.61
N GLY A 35 9.99 0.91 -10.56
CA GLY A 35 11.36 1.36 -10.87
C GLY A 35 12.17 0.33 -11.65
N LEU A 36 13.33 -0.06 -11.12
CA LEU A 36 14.30 -0.94 -11.80
C LEU A 36 13.66 -2.24 -12.30
N LYS A 37 14.15 -2.74 -13.44
CA LYS A 37 13.60 -3.95 -14.09
C LYS A 37 13.56 -5.14 -13.13
N GLU A 38 14.60 -5.35 -12.35
CA GLU A 38 14.70 -6.44 -11.36
C GLU A 38 13.58 -6.39 -10.32
N ASN A 39 13.21 -5.20 -9.86
CA ASN A 39 12.07 -5.01 -8.96
C ASN A 39 10.76 -5.33 -9.68
N ARG A 40 10.53 -4.79 -10.88
CA ARG A 40 9.30 -5.05 -11.64
C ARG A 40 9.08 -6.53 -11.95
N LEU A 41 10.15 -7.31 -12.13
CA LEU A 41 10.06 -8.76 -12.33
C LEU A 41 9.53 -9.51 -11.10
N LYS A 42 9.71 -8.98 -9.89
CA LYS A 42 9.15 -9.59 -8.66
C LYS A 42 7.62 -9.62 -8.68
N ASN A 43 6.97 -8.66 -9.34
CA ASN A 43 5.51 -8.66 -9.47
C ASN A 43 4.99 -9.90 -10.24
N TRP A 44 5.82 -10.48 -11.12
CA TRP A 44 5.44 -11.64 -11.92
C TRP A 44 5.65 -12.97 -11.20
N GLN A 45 6.41 -12.98 -10.10
CA GLN A 45 6.63 -14.16 -9.29
C GLN A 45 5.34 -14.50 -8.53
N PRO A 46 5.03 -15.79 -8.32
CA PRO A 46 3.93 -16.18 -7.44
C PRO A 46 4.11 -15.58 -6.05
N PHE A 47 3.01 -15.17 -5.42
CA PHE A 47 3.05 -14.77 -4.03
C PHE A 47 3.57 -15.92 -3.16
N ILE A 48 4.47 -15.61 -2.21
CA ILE A 48 5.18 -16.62 -1.43
C ILE A 48 4.28 -17.39 -0.45
N HIS A 49 3.06 -16.91 -0.21
CA HIS A 49 2.03 -17.59 0.56
C HIS A 49 0.81 -17.85 -0.33
N ASP A 50 -0.04 -18.76 0.12
CA ASP A 50 -1.34 -18.98 -0.49
C ASP A 50 -2.26 -17.76 -0.21
N PRO A 51 -2.75 -17.04 -1.24
CA PRO A 51 -3.64 -15.91 -1.06
C PRO A 51 -4.91 -16.24 -0.27
N GLU A 52 -5.41 -17.48 -0.36
CA GLU A 52 -6.60 -17.93 0.39
C GLU A 52 -6.36 -18.01 1.91
N LYS A 53 -5.10 -17.99 2.36
CA LYS A 53 -4.72 -18.04 3.79
C LYS A 53 -4.55 -16.65 4.42
N ILE A 54 -4.78 -15.59 3.66
CA ILE A 54 -4.82 -14.22 4.21
C ILE A 54 -6.26 -13.89 4.55
N ASP A 55 -6.52 -13.53 5.80
CA ASP A 55 -7.88 -13.27 6.28
C ASP A 55 -8.38 -11.87 5.91
N ALA A 56 -7.49 -10.88 5.93
CA ALA A 56 -7.81 -9.51 5.58
C ALA A 56 -6.56 -8.71 5.15
N ILE A 57 -6.79 -7.65 4.37
CA ILE A 57 -5.79 -6.64 4.02
C ILE A 57 -6.08 -5.35 4.76
N ILE A 58 -5.06 -4.75 5.37
CA ILE A 58 -5.08 -3.37 5.84
C ILE A 58 -4.24 -2.54 4.87
N LEU A 59 -4.86 -1.56 4.22
CA LEU A 59 -4.20 -0.64 3.33
C LEU A 59 -3.96 0.71 4.02
N THR A 60 -2.71 1.18 3.98
CA THR A 60 -2.30 2.47 4.58
C THR A 60 -2.69 3.65 3.71
N HIS A 61 -2.48 3.58 2.39
CA HIS A 61 -2.79 4.65 1.44
C HIS A 61 -2.81 4.16 -0.02
N ALA A 62 -3.15 5.07 -0.94
CA ALA A 62 -3.51 4.73 -2.33
C ALA A 62 -2.34 4.73 -3.34
N HIS A 63 -1.08 4.90 -2.92
CA HIS A 63 0.02 4.78 -3.88
C HIS A 63 0.15 3.35 -4.43
N LEU A 64 0.61 3.22 -5.68
CA LEU A 64 0.66 1.92 -6.37
C LEU A 64 1.63 0.94 -5.71
N ASP A 65 2.66 1.40 -5.04
CA ASP A 65 3.58 0.59 -4.25
C ASP A 65 3.05 0.21 -2.86
N HIS A 66 1.80 0.58 -2.53
CA HIS A 66 1.05 0.12 -1.37
C HIS A 66 -0.26 -0.58 -1.73
N CYS A 67 -0.94 -0.21 -2.82
CA CYS A 67 -2.23 -0.80 -3.23
C CYS A 67 -2.20 -1.55 -4.57
N GLY A 68 -1.18 -1.30 -5.40
CA GLY A 68 -1.25 -1.65 -6.81
C GLY A 68 -1.21 -3.15 -7.13
N TYR A 69 -0.87 -4.01 -6.18
CA TYR A 69 -0.85 -5.47 -6.38
C TYR A 69 -2.18 -6.13 -6.00
N ILE A 70 -3.10 -5.38 -5.37
CA ILE A 70 -4.43 -5.85 -4.96
C ILE A 70 -5.17 -6.57 -6.11
N PRO A 71 -5.33 -6.00 -7.32
CA PRO A 71 -6.12 -6.64 -8.37
C PRO A 71 -5.55 -8.02 -8.76
N ARG A 72 -4.22 -8.12 -8.83
CA ARG A 72 -3.55 -9.39 -9.09
C ARG A 72 -3.72 -10.37 -7.93
N PHE A 73 -3.62 -9.90 -6.70
CA PHE A 73 -3.74 -10.75 -5.52
C PHE A 73 -5.14 -11.39 -5.42
N LEU A 74 -6.19 -10.67 -5.79
CA LEU A 74 -7.55 -11.23 -5.91
C LEU A 74 -7.63 -12.25 -7.05
N ALA A 75 -7.04 -11.94 -8.22
CA ALA A 75 -7.01 -12.88 -9.34
C ALA A 75 -6.22 -14.17 -9.02
N GLU A 76 -5.28 -14.12 -8.07
CA GLU A 76 -4.54 -15.28 -7.55
C GLU A 76 -5.30 -16.06 -6.46
N GLY A 77 -6.50 -15.62 -6.05
CA GLY A 77 -7.41 -16.39 -5.20
C GLY A 77 -7.81 -15.73 -3.88
N TYR A 78 -7.31 -14.54 -3.55
CA TYR A 78 -7.72 -13.84 -2.33
C TYR A 78 -9.21 -13.48 -2.34
N LYS A 79 -9.90 -13.73 -1.21
CA LYS A 79 -11.35 -13.57 -1.06
C LYS A 79 -11.76 -12.68 0.12
N GLY A 80 -10.79 -12.18 0.89
CA GLY A 80 -11.05 -11.38 2.09
C GLY A 80 -11.36 -9.91 1.79
N GLU A 81 -11.68 -9.16 2.84
CA GLU A 81 -11.95 -7.72 2.76
C GLU A 81 -10.66 -6.87 2.83
N ILE A 82 -10.72 -5.67 2.27
CA ILE A 82 -9.61 -4.71 2.21
C ILE A 82 -10.02 -3.46 2.97
N TYR A 83 -9.43 -3.22 4.13
CA TYR A 83 -9.77 -2.10 4.97
C TYR A 83 -8.88 -0.90 4.66
N CYS A 84 -9.46 0.28 4.53
CA CYS A 84 -8.73 1.53 4.32
C CYS A 84 -9.56 2.75 4.76
N SER A 85 -8.98 3.95 4.68
CA SER A 85 -9.74 5.18 4.89
C SER A 85 -10.65 5.50 3.70
N LYS A 86 -11.70 6.29 3.94
CA LYS A 86 -12.63 6.74 2.88
C LYS A 86 -11.93 7.47 1.72
N ALA A 87 -10.93 8.30 2.04
CA ALA A 87 -10.18 9.04 1.03
C ALA A 87 -9.21 8.11 0.26
N THR A 88 -8.56 7.15 0.93
CA THR A 88 -7.78 6.10 0.25
C THR A 88 -8.65 5.32 -0.74
N PHE A 89 -9.84 4.85 -0.33
CA PHE A 89 -10.74 4.15 -1.24
C PHE A 89 -11.12 5.03 -2.45
N SER A 90 -11.41 6.31 -2.22
CA SER A 90 -11.75 7.25 -3.29
C SER A 90 -10.64 7.41 -4.32
N LEU A 91 -9.37 7.43 -3.87
CA LEU A 91 -8.21 7.46 -4.75
C LEU A 91 -7.97 6.12 -5.46
N CYS A 92 -8.14 4.98 -4.76
CA CYS A 92 -7.99 3.64 -5.35
C CYS A 92 -8.99 3.40 -6.50
N LYS A 93 -10.22 3.95 -6.42
CA LYS A 93 -11.21 3.91 -7.52
C LYS A 93 -10.72 4.55 -8.82
N ILE A 94 -9.71 5.42 -8.75
CA ILE A 94 -9.13 6.10 -9.91
C ILE A 94 -7.82 5.42 -10.30
N ILE A 95 -6.90 5.27 -9.34
CA ILE A 95 -5.54 4.82 -9.58
C ILE A 95 -5.48 3.35 -10.03
N LEU A 96 -6.31 2.47 -9.47
CA LEU A 96 -6.26 1.05 -9.82
C LEU A 96 -6.75 0.78 -11.25
N PRO A 97 -7.93 1.28 -11.68
CA PRO A 97 -8.37 1.11 -13.07
C PRO A 97 -7.40 1.74 -14.08
N ASP A 98 -6.91 2.95 -13.82
CA ASP A 98 -5.93 3.61 -14.70
C ASP A 98 -4.64 2.78 -14.83
N SER A 99 -4.13 2.25 -13.73
CA SER A 99 -2.97 1.35 -13.75
C SER A 99 -3.22 0.09 -14.57
N GLY A 100 -4.40 -0.53 -14.46
CA GLY A 100 -4.78 -1.69 -15.26
C GLY A 100 -4.84 -1.34 -16.76
N TYR A 101 -5.47 -0.22 -17.11
CA TYR A 101 -5.56 0.26 -18.49
C TYR A 101 -4.19 0.52 -19.11
N LEU A 102 -3.29 1.22 -18.40
CA LEU A 102 -1.93 1.50 -18.87
C LEU A 102 -1.11 0.23 -19.09
N GLN A 103 -1.29 -0.78 -18.24
CA GLN A 103 -0.61 -2.07 -18.41
C GLN A 103 -1.12 -2.83 -19.64
N GLU A 104 -2.42 -2.77 -19.92
CA GLU A 104 -2.98 -3.35 -21.14
C GLU A 104 -2.49 -2.63 -22.40
N GLU A 105 -2.43 -1.30 -22.39
CA GLU A 105 -1.88 -0.51 -23.49
C GLU A 105 -0.41 -0.88 -23.75
N GLU A 106 0.39 -1.04 -22.69
CA GLU A 106 1.77 -1.50 -22.82
C GLU A 106 1.86 -2.91 -23.43
N ALA A 107 0.99 -3.84 -23.01
CA ALA A 107 0.91 -5.17 -23.58
C ALA A 107 0.51 -5.14 -25.07
N ARG A 108 -0.53 -4.37 -25.43
CA ARG A 108 -0.98 -4.17 -26.82
C ARG A 108 0.13 -3.58 -27.69
N PHE A 109 0.82 -2.54 -27.21
CA PHE A 109 1.94 -1.92 -27.90
C PHE A 109 3.07 -2.92 -28.15
N ARG A 110 3.46 -3.70 -27.13
CA ARG A 110 4.52 -4.72 -27.26
C ARG A 110 4.16 -5.85 -28.22
N ASN A 111 2.90 -6.27 -28.22
CA ASN A 111 2.39 -7.27 -29.17
C ASN A 111 2.41 -6.75 -30.61
N LYS A 112 1.98 -5.50 -30.84
CA LYS A 112 1.98 -4.85 -32.16
C LYS A 112 3.39 -4.64 -32.71
N THR A 113 4.31 -4.18 -31.86
CA THR A 113 5.69 -3.84 -32.26
C THR A 113 6.65 -5.02 -32.21
N LYS A 114 6.23 -6.17 -31.67
CA LYS A 114 7.09 -7.35 -31.40
C LYS A 114 8.35 -7.01 -30.59
N SER A 115 8.25 -6.02 -29.70
CA SER A 115 9.36 -5.49 -28.88
C SER A 115 9.61 -6.28 -27.58
N THR A 116 9.00 -7.45 -27.47
CA THR A 116 9.04 -8.33 -26.29
C THR A 116 9.39 -9.74 -26.71
N LYS A 117 10.01 -10.51 -25.81
CA LYS A 117 10.24 -11.96 -25.96
C LYS A 117 9.02 -12.82 -25.61
N HIS A 118 7.97 -12.22 -25.05
CA HIS A 118 6.75 -12.90 -24.63
C HIS A 118 5.67 -12.74 -25.70
N HIS A 119 5.09 -13.85 -26.16
CA HIS A 119 4.08 -13.86 -27.22
C HIS A 119 2.89 -14.72 -26.77
N PRO A 120 1.76 -14.12 -26.33
CA PRO A 120 1.53 -12.67 -26.21
C PRO A 120 2.25 -12.06 -24.98
N ALA A 121 2.55 -10.76 -25.04
CA ALA A 121 2.69 -9.93 -23.85
C ALA A 121 1.33 -9.80 -23.17
N LEU A 122 1.33 -9.93 -21.85
CA LEU A 122 0.16 -9.81 -21.00
C LEU A 122 0.37 -8.64 -20.02
N PRO A 123 -0.71 -7.93 -19.62
CA PRO A 123 -0.67 -7.05 -18.47
C PRO A 123 -0.55 -7.87 -17.18
N LEU A 124 -0.12 -7.26 -16.07
CA LEU A 124 -0.10 -7.95 -14.78
C LEU A 124 -1.52 -8.22 -14.27
N TYR A 125 -2.40 -7.26 -14.53
CA TYR A 125 -3.85 -7.32 -14.35
C TYR A 125 -4.52 -6.32 -15.31
N THR A 126 -5.79 -6.54 -15.61
CA THR A 126 -6.59 -5.70 -16.52
C THR A 126 -7.26 -4.53 -15.81
N GLU A 127 -7.75 -3.56 -16.59
CA GLU A 127 -8.62 -2.50 -16.06
C GLU A 127 -9.87 -3.09 -15.40
N GLU A 128 -10.43 -4.13 -16.02
CA GLU A 128 -11.60 -4.85 -15.50
C GLU A 128 -11.32 -5.52 -14.14
N GLN A 129 -10.20 -6.24 -14.02
CA GLN A 129 -9.78 -6.84 -12.75
C GLN A 129 -9.56 -5.78 -11.67
N ALA A 130 -9.00 -4.63 -12.05
CA ALA A 130 -8.83 -3.51 -11.13
C ALA A 130 -10.18 -2.96 -10.65
N LYS A 131 -11.17 -2.80 -11.55
CA LYS A 131 -12.53 -2.39 -11.19
C LYS A 131 -13.21 -3.39 -10.27
N LEU A 132 -13.16 -4.68 -10.59
CA LEU A 132 -13.73 -5.76 -9.77
C LEU A 132 -13.10 -5.81 -8.37
N SER A 133 -11.81 -5.48 -8.24
CA SER A 133 -11.17 -5.50 -6.93
C SER A 133 -11.69 -4.45 -5.95
N LEU A 134 -12.37 -3.40 -6.45
CA LEU A 134 -12.95 -2.34 -5.62
C LEU A 134 -14.12 -2.84 -4.78
N ASP A 135 -14.78 -3.95 -5.17
CA ASP A 135 -15.91 -4.53 -4.45
C ASP A 135 -15.50 -5.15 -3.11
N SER A 136 -14.21 -5.46 -2.93
CA SER A 136 -13.68 -6.02 -1.68
C SER A 136 -13.27 -4.95 -0.65
N PHE A 137 -13.41 -3.65 -0.96
CA PHE A 137 -12.97 -2.58 -0.06
C PHE A 137 -14.02 -2.21 0.99
N VAL A 138 -13.57 -2.06 2.23
CA VAL A 138 -14.35 -1.60 3.37
C VAL A 138 -13.71 -0.34 3.94
N THR A 139 -14.46 0.76 4.00
CA THR A 139 -13.94 2.03 4.49
C THR A 139 -14.16 2.18 5.99
N ILE A 140 -13.10 2.55 6.72
CA ILE A 140 -13.14 2.86 8.15
C ILE A 140 -12.73 4.32 8.37
N ALA A 141 -13.37 5.00 9.32
CA ALA A 141 -12.98 6.36 9.70
C ALA A 141 -11.68 6.35 10.50
N LEU A 142 -10.92 7.44 10.41
CA LEU A 142 -9.77 7.66 11.29
C LEU A 142 -10.25 7.74 12.74
N HIS A 143 -9.39 7.36 13.68
CA HIS A 143 -9.65 7.39 15.13
C HIS A 143 -10.85 6.56 15.60
N GLN A 144 -11.32 5.65 14.76
CA GLN A 144 -12.37 4.70 15.10
C GLN A 144 -11.75 3.30 15.20
N PRO A 145 -11.42 2.83 16.41
CA PRO A 145 -10.99 1.45 16.61
C PRO A 145 -12.08 0.48 16.12
N PHE A 146 -11.68 -0.53 15.37
CA PHE A 146 -12.55 -1.59 14.89
C PHE A 146 -11.93 -2.95 15.15
N LYS A 147 -12.79 -3.96 15.28
CA LYS A 147 -12.35 -5.34 15.49
C LYS A 147 -12.11 -6.01 14.15
N LEU A 148 -10.93 -6.60 13.99
CA LEU A 148 -10.57 -7.40 12.82
C LEU A 148 -9.97 -8.73 13.27
N GLY A 149 -10.78 -9.79 13.19
CA GLY A 149 -10.45 -11.08 13.78
C GLY A 149 -10.12 -10.94 15.28
N PRO A 150 -8.92 -11.36 15.73
CA PRO A 150 -8.51 -11.22 17.12
C PRO A 150 -7.99 -9.82 17.47
N PHE A 151 -7.79 -8.93 16.50
CA PHE A 151 -7.14 -7.64 16.73
C PHE A 151 -8.13 -6.49 16.90
N SER A 152 -7.71 -5.47 17.64
CA SER A 152 -8.26 -4.12 17.53
C SER A 152 -7.34 -3.31 16.61
N VAL A 153 -7.90 -2.73 15.56
CA VAL A 153 -7.17 -1.94 14.55
C VAL A 153 -7.67 -0.50 14.60
N GLU A 154 -6.76 0.46 14.49
CA GLU A 154 -7.07 1.89 14.48
C GLU A 154 -6.23 2.60 13.43
N TYR A 155 -6.88 3.45 12.64
CA TYR A 155 -6.23 4.33 11.67
C TYR A 155 -5.94 5.70 12.30
N LEU A 156 -4.71 6.16 12.16
CA LEU A 156 -4.23 7.48 12.57
C LEU A 156 -3.76 8.23 11.34
N ASP A 157 -3.85 9.56 11.32
CA ASP A 157 -3.45 10.36 10.18
C ASP A 157 -1.92 10.31 9.97
N ALA A 158 -1.50 9.92 8.77
CA ALA A 158 -0.10 9.89 8.37
C ALA A 158 0.34 11.15 7.61
N GLY A 159 -0.59 12.03 7.20
CA GLY A 159 -0.26 13.30 6.55
C GLY A 159 0.44 13.20 5.19
N HIS A 160 0.55 12.02 4.59
CA HIS A 160 1.34 11.80 3.36
C HIS A 160 0.58 12.17 2.08
N ILE A 161 -0.60 11.58 1.92
CA ILE A 161 -1.58 11.91 0.87
C ILE A 161 -2.98 11.87 1.49
N LEU A 162 -3.99 12.34 0.77
CA LEU A 162 -5.37 12.34 1.27
C LEU A 162 -5.79 10.93 1.73
N GLY A 163 -6.10 10.83 3.02
CA GLY A 163 -6.50 9.57 3.65
C GLY A 163 -5.38 8.61 4.00
N ALA A 164 -4.12 8.99 3.83
CA ALA A 164 -3.01 8.16 4.27
C ALA A 164 -3.05 7.97 5.78
N CYS A 165 -2.84 6.73 6.22
CA CYS A 165 -2.92 6.38 7.62
C CYS A 165 -1.72 5.58 8.11
N SER A 166 -1.28 5.90 9.33
CA SER A 166 -0.56 4.96 10.17
C SER A 166 -1.58 4.02 10.81
N VAL A 167 -1.20 2.76 11.00
CA VAL A 167 -2.11 1.69 11.43
C VAL A 167 -1.61 1.10 12.73
N LYS A 168 -2.39 1.28 13.80
CA LYS A 168 -2.13 0.62 15.07
C LYS A 168 -2.93 -0.66 15.16
N ILE A 169 -2.23 -1.76 15.45
CA ILE A 169 -2.83 -3.08 15.63
C ILE A 169 -2.51 -3.55 17.04
N THR A 170 -3.54 -3.87 17.82
CA THR A 170 -3.41 -4.31 19.22
C THR A 170 -3.99 -5.71 19.38
N SER A 171 -3.21 -6.63 19.96
CA SER A 171 -3.67 -7.99 20.27
C SER A 171 -4.52 -8.01 21.55
N PRO A 172 -5.28 -9.09 21.81
CA PRO A 172 -6.07 -9.24 23.03
C PRO A 172 -5.26 -9.15 24.33
N GLU A 173 -3.98 -9.51 24.30
CA GLU A 173 -3.06 -9.38 25.44
C GLU A 173 -2.51 -7.95 25.63
N GLY A 174 -3.01 -6.97 24.87
CA GLY A 174 -2.57 -5.57 24.93
C GLY A 174 -1.25 -5.28 24.21
N LYS A 175 -0.67 -6.27 23.51
CA LYS A 175 0.57 -6.09 22.74
C LYS A 175 0.24 -5.38 21.43
N SER A 176 0.89 -4.26 21.15
CA SER A 176 0.59 -3.37 20.02
C SER A 176 1.77 -3.18 19.07
N ILE A 177 1.46 -3.03 17.78
CA ILE A 177 2.40 -2.69 16.71
C ILE A 177 1.79 -1.52 15.92
N LEU A 178 2.59 -0.49 15.67
CA LEU A 178 2.24 0.61 14.78
C LEU A 178 2.98 0.45 13.45
N PHE A 179 2.24 0.40 12.34
CA PHE A 179 2.78 0.53 11.00
C PHE A 179 2.66 1.98 10.57
N SER A 180 3.76 2.65 10.23
CA SER A 180 3.71 4.06 9.85
C SER A 180 2.94 4.30 8.55
N GLY A 181 2.94 3.33 7.63
CA GLY A 181 2.74 3.63 6.22
C GLY A 181 3.87 4.55 5.74
N ASP A 182 3.57 5.42 4.78
CA ASP A 182 4.44 6.55 4.46
C ASP A 182 4.01 7.76 5.28
N LEU A 183 4.98 8.49 5.82
CA LEU A 183 4.76 9.66 6.64
C LEU A 183 4.93 10.93 5.82
N GLY A 184 3.93 11.80 5.92
CA GLY A 184 3.98 13.14 5.38
C GLY A 184 4.94 14.06 6.11
N ARG A 185 5.00 15.30 5.62
CA ARG A 185 5.79 16.35 6.26
C ARG A 185 4.99 17.03 7.37
N TYR A 186 5.71 17.51 8.38
CA TYR A 186 5.16 18.48 9.31
C TYR A 186 4.97 19.83 8.60
N ASN A 187 3.87 20.53 8.93
CA ASN A 187 3.54 21.85 8.39
C ASN A 187 3.46 21.91 6.86
N ASP A 188 2.93 20.86 6.22
CA ASP A 188 2.60 20.90 4.80
C ASP A 188 1.45 21.90 4.52
N LEU A 189 1.41 22.46 3.32
CA LEU A 189 0.39 23.44 2.93
C LEU A 189 -0.99 22.81 2.68
N LEU A 190 -1.00 21.56 2.22
CA LEU A 190 -2.21 20.84 1.82
C LEU A 190 -2.56 19.74 2.80
N MET A 191 -1.53 19.08 3.35
CA MET A 191 -1.70 17.93 4.22
C MET A 191 -1.67 18.32 5.70
N THR A 192 -2.46 17.61 6.49
CA THR A 192 -2.34 17.56 7.95
C THR A 192 -0.98 16.98 8.34
N SER A 193 -0.44 17.42 9.47
CA SER A 193 0.82 16.83 9.97
C SER A 193 0.57 15.40 10.46
N PRO A 194 1.53 14.47 10.26
CA PRO A 194 1.43 13.13 10.79
C PRO A 194 1.22 13.12 12.31
N GLU A 195 0.38 12.22 12.81
CA GLU A 195 0.09 12.12 14.23
C GLU A 195 1.26 11.51 15.02
N ASN A 196 1.77 12.27 15.98
CA ASN A 196 2.97 11.91 16.75
C ASN A 196 2.71 11.02 17.97
N ARG A 197 1.49 10.54 18.19
CA ARG A 197 1.06 10.05 19.52
C ARG A 197 0.21 8.80 19.46
N SER A 198 0.86 7.67 19.24
CA SER A 198 0.28 6.39 19.64
C SER A 198 1.34 5.47 20.24
N PRO A 199 1.53 5.51 21.58
CA PRO A 199 2.40 4.58 22.28
C PRO A 199 2.08 3.16 21.86
N SER A 200 3.11 2.47 21.37
CA SER A 200 3.00 1.12 20.83
C SER A 200 4.22 0.31 21.26
N ASN A 201 4.07 -0.99 21.45
CA ASN A 201 5.20 -1.83 21.88
C ASN A 201 6.25 -2.00 20.78
N TYR A 202 5.84 -1.93 19.51
CA TYR A 202 6.72 -1.96 18.35
C TYR A 202 6.25 -0.94 17.31
N VAL A 203 7.20 -0.48 16.51
CA VAL A 203 6.93 0.38 15.36
C VAL A 203 7.62 -0.21 14.14
N VAL A 204 6.86 -0.39 13.06
CA VAL A 204 7.36 -0.65 11.71
C VAL A 204 7.28 0.68 10.98
N MET A 205 8.44 1.27 10.72
CA MET A 205 8.57 2.62 10.17
C MET A 205 9.19 2.58 8.78
N GLU A 206 8.67 3.40 7.87
CA GLU A 206 9.32 3.67 6.60
C GLU A 206 10.69 4.36 6.80
N THR A 207 11.59 4.23 5.83
CA THR A 207 12.93 4.83 5.92
C THR A 207 13.34 5.53 4.64
N THR A 208 12.38 6.03 3.85
CA THR A 208 12.60 6.57 2.51
C THR A 208 13.66 7.67 2.47
N TYR A 209 13.68 8.52 3.51
CA TYR A 209 14.61 9.63 3.66
C TYR A 209 15.54 9.47 4.88
N GLY A 210 15.70 8.25 5.41
CA GLY A 210 16.44 7.99 6.66
C GLY A 210 17.91 8.42 6.66
N ASN A 211 18.48 8.81 5.51
CA ASN A 211 19.85 9.27 5.34
C ASN A 211 20.02 10.79 5.19
N ARG A 212 18.95 11.59 5.17
CA ARG A 212 19.03 13.03 4.94
C ARG A 212 17.91 13.81 5.61
N LEU A 213 18.16 15.10 5.86
CA LEU A 213 17.14 16.03 6.33
C LEU A 213 16.55 16.81 5.15
N HIS A 214 15.29 17.20 5.25
CA HIS A 214 14.69 18.14 4.31
C HIS A 214 15.28 19.54 4.47
N SER A 215 15.34 20.30 3.37
CA SER A 215 15.71 21.72 3.41
C SER A 215 14.74 22.50 4.29
N LYS A 216 15.27 23.50 5.02
CA LYS A 216 14.45 24.44 5.81
C LYS A 216 13.98 25.64 4.98
N GLU A 217 14.37 25.72 3.72
CA GLU A 217 13.94 26.79 2.84
C GLU A 217 12.44 26.68 2.55
N ASP A 218 11.78 27.84 2.50
CA ASP A 218 10.37 27.95 2.14
C ASP A 218 10.19 27.59 0.66
N PRO A 219 9.48 26.48 0.33
CA PRO A 219 9.29 26.05 -1.04
C PRO A 219 8.65 27.12 -1.93
N LEU A 220 7.78 27.97 -1.39
CA LEU A 220 7.13 29.04 -2.16
C LEU A 220 8.12 30.15 -2.52
N LYS A 221 9.08 30.46 -1.65
CA LYS A 221 10.15 31.42 -1.96
C LYS A 221 11.12 30.87 -2.99
N VAL A 222 11.48 29.58 -2.89
CA VAL A 222 12.34 28.93 -3.88
C VAL A 222 11.66 28.92 -5.24
N LEU A 223 10.38 28.55 -5.30
CA LEU A 223 9.61 28.52 -6.54
C LEU A 223 9.47 29.91 -7.17
N LYS A 224 9.28 30.96 -6.36
CA LYS A 224 9.24 32.35 -6.84
C LYS A 224 10.53 32.80 -7.55
N ASN A 225 11.68 32.23 -7.20
CA ASN A 225 12.94 32.57 -7.85
C ASN A 225 13.17 31.82 -9.18
N ILE A 226 12.31 30.84 -9.51
CA ILE A 226 12.38 30.03 -10.74
C ILE A 226 11.34 30.50 -11.77
N LEU A 227 10.21 31.07 -11.32
CA LEU A 227 9.15 31.64 -12.14
C LEU A 227 9.43 33.10 -12.49
#